data_AF-A0A533URY6-F1
#
_entry.id   AF-A0A533URY6-F1
#
_cell.length_a   1.000
_cell.length_b   1.000
_cell.length_c   1.000
_cell.angle_alpha   90.00
_cell.angle_beta   90.00
_cell.angle_gamma   90.00
#
_symmetry.space_group_name_H-M   'P 1'
#
loop_
_entity.id
_entity.type
_entity.pdbx_description
1 polymer ?
#
loop_
_entity_poly.entity_id
_entity_poly.type
_entity_poly.pdbx_seq_one_letter_code
_entity_poly.pdbx_strand_id
1 'polypeptide(L)'
;LESIIKEDSFAKIMPMKLVKTDGEVEDVLENAINVGCEGLMLKQLESPYRAGARASNWLKLKREYRNELGDSLDLVVIGAFYGRGRRTGRYGALLLAA
;
A
#
# COMPACT_ATOMS: atom_id res chain seq x y z
N LEU A 1 22.09 -4.13 -8.65
CA LEU A 1 21.78 -3.66 -7.27
C LEU A 1 22.24 -4.69 -6.26
N GLU A 2 21.83 -5.94 -6.42
CA GLU A 2 22.27 -7.06 -5.57
C GLU A 2 23.79 -7.24 -5.51
N SER A 3 24.49 -7.02 -6.63
CA SER A 3 25.96 -7.07 -6.67
C SER A 3 26.68 -5.92 -5.96
N ILE A 4 25.97 -4.86 -5.59
CA ILE A 4 26.55 -3.62 -5.04
C ILE A 4 26.30 -3.52 -3.53
N ILE A 5 25.15 -4.02 -3.06
CA ILE A 5 24.75 -3.93 -1.66
C ILE A 5 25.30 -5.12 -0.88
N LYS A 6 26.01 -4.83 0.22
CA LYS A 6 26.32 -5.82 1.25
C LYS A 6 25.25 -5.70 2.33
N GLU A 7 24.55 -6.78 2.62
CA GLU A 7 23.48 -6.75 3.61
C GLU A 7 24.02 -6.69 5.04
N ASP A 8 23.43 -5.82 5.85
CA ASP A 8 23.75 -5.65 7.27
C ASP A 8 22.49 -5.28 8.07
N SER A 9 22.67 -4.77 9.29
CA SER A 9 21.55 -4.33 10.13
C SER A 9 20.83 -3.07 9.61
N PHE A 10 21.47 -2.29 8.72
CA PHE A 10 20.99 -1.02 8.18
C PHE A 10 20.47 -1.13 6.75
N ALA A 11 21.08 -1.99 5.92
CA ALA A 11 20.73 -2.17 4.52
C ALA A 11 20.39 -3.64 4.23
N LYS A 12 19.18 -3.87 3.71
CA LYS A 12 18.73 -5.17 3.24
C LYS A 12 18.06 -5.04 1.88
N ILE A 13 18.23 -6.02 1.02
CA ILE A 13 17.53 -6.07 -0.25
C ILE A 13 16.12 -6.59 0.02
N MET A 14 15.13 -5.96 -0.59
CA MET A 14 13.75 -6.42 -0.47
C MET A 14 13.58 -7.69 -1.29
N PRO A 15 13.03 -8.78 -0.70
CA PRO A 15 12.83 -10.03 -1.42
C PRO A 15 11.86 -9.80 -2.57
N MET A 16 12.17 -10.39 -3.73
CA MET A 16 11.34 -10.36 -4.92
C MET A 16 11.14 -11.76 -5.47
N LYS A 17 9.94 -12.04 -5.99
CA LYS A 17 9.63 -13.28 -6.69
C LYS A 17 9.16 -12.93 -8.09
N LEU A 18 9.71 -13.63 -9.08
CA LEU A 18 9.15 -13.60 -10.42
C LEU A 18 7.88 -14.43 -10.43
N VAL A 19 6.77 -13.80 -10.84
CA VAL A 19 5.46 -14.42 -10.92
C VAL A 19 4.95 -14.38 -12.35
N LYS A 20 4.29 -15.44 -12.78
CA LYS A 20 3.71 -15.54 -14.14
C LYS A 20 2.22 -15.81 -14.14
N THR A 21 1.70 -16.36 -13.03
CA THR A 21 0.28 -16.67 -12.86
C THR A 21 -0.32 -15.81 -11.76
N ASP A 22 -1.64 -15.68 -11.79
CA ASP A 22 -2.44 -15.06 -10.75
C ASP A 22 -2.33 -15.80 -9.41
N GLY A 23 -2.42 -17.13 -9.40
CA GLY A 23 -2.30 -17.95 -8.18
C GLY A 23 -0.99 -17.70 -7.43
N GLU A 24 0.14 -17.57 -8.15
CA GLU A 24 1.43 -17.24 -7.53
C GLU A 24 1.44 -15.86 -6.87
N VAL A 25 0.68 -14.90 -7.39
CA VAL A 25 0.55 -13.56 -6.80
C VAL A 25 -0.23 -13.65 -5.49
N GLU A 26 -1.27 -14.49 -5.45
CA GLU A 26 -2.08 -14.68 -4.24
C GLU A 26 -1.25 -15.29 -3.11
N ASP A 27 -0.50 -16.35 -3.41
CA ASP A 27 0.38 -17.01 -2.44
C ASP A 27 1.41 -16.02 -1.85
N VAL A 28 1.99 -15.18 -2.70
CA VAL A 28 2.99 -14.18 -2.26
C VAL A 28 2.32 -13.08 -1.44
N LEU A 29 1.09 -12.69 -1.80
CA LEU A 29 0.34 -11.67 -1.08
C LEU A 29 -0.03 -12.16 0.32
N GLU A 30 -0.54 -13.39 0.44
CA GLU A 30 -0.89 -13.99 1.72
C GLU A 30 0.33 -14.15 2.62
N ASN A 31 1.45 -14.63 2.08
CA ASN A 31 2.72 -14.69 2.81
C ASN A 31 3.20 -13.32 3.28
N ALA A 32 3.12 -12.29 2.43
CA ALA A 32 3.52 -10.93 2.81
C ALA A 32 2.62 -10.37 3.94
N ILE A 33 1.32 -10.59 3.86
CA ILE A 33 0.36 -10.18 4.90
C ILE A 33 0.64 -10.90 6.21
N ASN A 34 0.93 -12.20 6.17
CA ASN A 34 1.26 -13.00 7.36
C ASN A 34 2.55 -12.53 8.06
N VAL A 35 3.47 -11.94 7.31
CA VAL A 35 4.70 -11.31 7.84
C VAL A 35 4.45 -9.88 8.33
N GLY A 36 3.23 -9.36 8.20
CA GLY A 36 2.82 -8.03 8.66
C GLY A 36 3.02 -6.92 7.64
N CYS A 37 3.26 -7.24 6.37
CA CYS A 37 3.32 -6.24 5.30
C CYS A 37 1.91 -5.74 4.91
N GLU A 38 1.82 -4.49 4.47
CA GLU A 38 0.57 -3.88 3.97
C GLU A 38 0.04 -4.56 2.68
N GLY A 39 0.96 -5.06 1.85
CA GLY A 39 0.66 -5.66 0.56
C GLY A 39 1.89 -5.82 -0.33
N LEU A 40 1.68 -5.95 -1.63
CA LEU A 40 2.72 -6.16 -2.64
C LEU A 40 2.91 -4.95 -3.56
N MET A 41 4.13 -4.84 -4.08
CA MET A 41 4.47 -3.99 -5.21
C MET A 41 4.69 -4.88 -6.44
N LEU A 42 3.75 -4.84 -7.39
CA LEU A 42 3.88 -5.53 -8.68
C LEU A 42 4.58 -4.60 -9.67
N LYS A 43 5.63 -5.10 -10.33
CA LYS A 43 6.42 -4.32 -11.29
C LYS A 43 6.58 -5.10 -12.58
N GLN A 44 6.33 -4.45 -13.72
CA GLN A 44 6.69 -4.99 -15.02
C GLN A 44 8.21 -4.91 -15.21
N LEU A 45 8.84 -6.04 -15.53
CA LEU A 45 10.31 -6.18 -15.62
C LEU A 45 10.94 -5.25 -16.66
N GLU A 46 10.29 -5.10 -17.81
CA GLU A 46 10.79 -4.34 -18.95
C GLU A 46 10.45 -2.84 -18.88
N SER A 47 9.72 -2.42 -17.83
CA SER A 47 9.35 -1.01 -17.68
C SER A 47 10.55 -0.17 -17.28
N PRO A 48 10.86 0.93 -18.00
CA PRO A 48 11.84 1.89 -17.51
C PRO A 48 11.33 2.59 -16.25
N TYR A 49 12.28 3.11 -15.46
CA TYR A 49 11.94 4.00 -14.34
C TYR A 49 11.48 5.36 -14.87
N ARG A 50 10.30 5.82 -14.45
CA ARG A 50 9.73 7.12 -14.82
C ARG A 50 9.57 7.98 -13.57
N ALA A 51 10.46 8.96 -13.41
CA ALA A 51 10.45 9.86 -12.26
C ALA A 51 9.15 10.68 -12.21
N GLY A 52 8.51 10.75 -11.05
CA GLY A 52 7.28 11.54 -10.82
C GLY A 52 6.01 11.01 -11.48
N ALA A 53 6.08 9.93 -12.26
CA ALA A 53 4.94 9.39 -12.97
C ALA A 53 4.19 8.35 -12.13
N ARG A 54 2.86 8.42 -12.15
CA ARG A 54 1.98 7.33 -11.71
C ARG A 54 1.54 6.55 -12.95
N ALA A 55 2.07 5.35 -13.12
CA ALA A 55 1.83 4.49 -14.28
C ALA A 55 1.41 3.08 -13.86
N SER A 56 0.72 2.37 -14.75
CA SER A 56 0.26 0.98 -14.56
C SER A 56 1.40 -0.04 -14.49
N ASN A 57 2.63 0.37 -14.78
CA ASN A 57 3.78 -0.54 -14.78
C ASN A 57 4.17 -0.96 -13.36
N TRP A 58 3.88 -0.13 -12.36
CA TRP A 58 4.17 -0.36 -10.94
C TRP A 58 2.87 -0.23 -10.14
N LEU A 59 2.30 -1.38 -9.76
CA LEU A 59 1.01 -1.45 -9.09
C LEU A 59 1.19 -1.80 -7.62
N LYS A 60 0.38 -1.17 -6.77
CA LYS A 60 0.23 -1.53 -5.36
C LYS A 60 -0.94 -2.49 -5.26
N LEU A 61 -0.70 -3.68 -4.73
CA LEU A 61 -1.75 -4.64 -4.40
C LEU A 61 -1.84 -4.75 -2.89
N LYS A 62 -2.90 -4.21 -2.32
CA LYS A 62 -3.13 -4.21 -0.87
C LYS A 62 -4.32 -5.10 -0.53
N ARG A 63 -4.34 -5.59 0.71
CA ARG A 63 -5.43 -6.40 1.24
C ARG A 63 -6.78 -5.67 1.23
N GLU A 64 -6.78 -4.34 1.41
CA GLU A 64 -7.99 -3.51 1.35
C GLU A 64 -8.75 -3.59 0.01
N TYR A 65 -8.07 -3.95 -1.09
CA TYR A 65 -8.71 -4.07 -2.41
C TYR A 65 -9.50 -5.37 -2.59
N ARG A 66 -9.33 -6.37 -1.70
CA ARG A 66 -10.05 -7.64 -1.78
C ARG A 66 -11.42 -7.61 -1.10
N ASN A 67 -11.91 -6.46 -0.60
CA ASN A 67 -13.13 -6.35 0.20
C ASN A 67 -13.17 -7.23 1.47
N GLU A 68 -12.10 -7.97 1.78
CA GLU A 68 -11.97 -8.84 2.95
C GLU A 68 -11.48 -8.10 4.20
N LEU A 69 -10.97 -6.87 4.04
CA LEU A 69 -10.66 -5.95 5.14
C LEU A 69 -11.70 -4.84 5.16
N GLY A 70 -12.90 -5.23 5.58
CA GLY A 70 -13.94 -4.31 5.99
C GLY A 70 -14.25 -4.55 7.45
N ASP A 71 -13.29 -4.30 8.36
CA ASP A 71 -13.69 -3.93 9.72
C ASP A 71 -14.35 -2.54 9.59
N SER A 72 -15.63 -2.56 9.21
CA SER A 72 -16.48 -1.39 9.34
C SER A 72 -16.58 -1.11 10.82
N LEU A 73 -16.12 0.07 11.23
CA LEU A 73 -16.20 0.51 12.61
C LEU A 73 -17.43 1.41 12.76
N ASP A 74 -18.32 1.04 13.66
CA ASP A 74 -19.41 1.91 14.10
C ASP A 74 -18.86 2.86 15.17
N LEU A 75 -18.82 4.16 14.86
CA LEU A 75 -18.25 5.20 15.71
C LEU A 75 -19.20 6.40 15.82
N VAL A 76 -19.12 7.13 16.93
CA VAL A 76 -19.93 8.33 17.18
C VAL A 76 -19.13 9.59 16.86
N VAL A 77 -19.75 10.53 16.13
CA VAL A 77 -19.17 11.85 15.86
C VAL A 77 -19.26 12.72 17.10
N ILE A 78 -18.12 13.11 17.67
CA ILE A 78 -18.04 13.97 18.88
C ILE A 78 -17.49 15.37 18.61
N GLY A 79 -17.03 15.64 17.38
CA GLY A 79 -16.52 16.96 17.00
C GLY A 79 -16.22 17.10 15.52
N ALA A 80 -15.92 18.33 15.08
CA ALA A 80 -15.59 18.63 13.69
C ALA A 80 -14.57 19.77 13.58
N PHE A 81 -13.70 19.70 12.58
CA PHE A 81 -12.70 20.73 12.26
C PHE A 81 -13.06 21.44 10.96
N TYR A 82 -12.88 22.77 10.91
CA TYR A 82 -13.10 23.53 9.68
C TYR A 82 -12.12 23.14 8.57
N GLY A 83 -12.65 23.01 7.35
CA GLY A 83 -11.85 22.73 6.17
C GLY A 83 -10.97 23.92 5.78
N ARG A 84 -9.87 23.62 5.07
CA ARG A 84 -8.93 24.61 4.53
C ARG A 84 -8.92 24.59 2.99
N GLY A 85 -8.44 25.66 2.37
CA GLY A 85 -8.30 25.76 0.92
C GLY A 85 -9.64 25.64 0.19
N ARG A 86 -9.75 24.69 -0.74
CA ARG A 86 -10.99 24.40 -1.48
C ARG A 86 -12.18 24.00 -0.59
N ARG A 87 -11.95 23.56 0.65
CA ARG A 87 -12.99 23.10 1.58
C ARG A 87 -13.34 24.12 2.66
N THR A 88 -12.95 25.39 2.48
CA THR A 88 -13.26 26.48 3.41
C THR A 88 -14.78 26.73 3.44
N GLY A 89 -15.33 27.06 4.62
CA GLY A 89 -16.77 27.27 4.82
C GLY A 89 -17.58 26.00 5.11
N ARG A 90 -16.94 24.83 5.15
CA ARG A 90 -17.54 23.54 5.56
C ARG A 90 -16.61 22.81 6.53
N TYR A 91 -17.14 21.78 7.21
CA TYR A 91 -16.30 20.88 8.00
C TYR A 91 -15.41 20.00 7.10
N GLY A 92 -14.12 19.98 7.42
CA GLY A 92 -13.06 19.29 6.68
C GLY A 92 -12.76 17.90 7.21
N ALA A 93 -12.87 17.70 8.52
CA ALA A 93 -12.60 16.45 9.22
C ALA A 93 -13.53 16.30 10.42
N LEU A 94 -13.88 15.06 10.77
CA LEU A 94 -14.70 14.72 11.93
C LEU A 94 -13.83 14.01 12.97
N LEU A 95 -14.10 14.29 14.25
CA LEU A 95 -13.53 13.56 15.38
C LEU A 95 -14.53 12.47 15.80
N LEU A 96 -14.05 11.23 15.84
CA LEU A 96 -14.85 10.05 16.13
C LEU A 96 -14.42 9.44 17.48
N ALA A 97 -15.37 8.85 18.20
CA ALA A 97 -15.14 8.09 19.44
C ALA A 97 -15.82 6.71 19.34
N ALA A 98 -15.27 5.74 20.08
CA ALA A 98 -15.82 4.41 20.29
C ALA A 98 -16.44 4.31 21.69
#